data_AF-A0A969QSR8-F1
#
_entry.id   AF-A0A969QSR8-F1
#
_cell.length_a   1.000
_cell.length_b   1.000
_cell.length_c   1.000
_cell.angle_alpha   90.00
_cell.angle_beta   90.00
_cell.angle_gamma   90.00
#
_symmetry.space_group_name_H-M   'P 1'
#
loop_
_entity.id
_entity.type
_entity.pdbx_description
1 polymer ?
#
loop_
_entity_poly.entity_id
_entity_poly.type
_entity_poly.pdbx_seq_one_letter_code
_entity_poly.pdbx_strand_id
1 'polypeptide(L)'
;MGDNDRVVSQPMSAQEVDPQQKREHHEAFSGEQQPTINPGDRIDESKTLQQKSEQVAVHAPDITGDYIVVPTYFVFNCPDGTQKALHHVKDADAISDMIRQARVDENGNRIWW
;
A
#
# COMPACT_ATOMS: atom_id res chain seq x y z
N MET A 1 -27.95 -12.09 6.77
CA MET A 1 -27.05 -11.50 7.78
C MET A 1 -25.66 -12.01 7.54
N GLY A 2 -24.71 -11.10 7.34
CA GLY A 2 -23.30 -11.37 7.06
C GLY A 2 -22.64 -10.03 6.73
N ASP A 3 -22.53 -9.19 7.76
CA ASP A 3 -21.99 -7.83 7.68
C ASP A 3 -20.59 -7.78 7.07
N ASN A 4 -20.44 -6.93 6.07
CA ASN A 4 -19.22 -6.22 5.70
C ASN A 4 -17.91 -7.01 5.80
N ASP A 5 -17.61 -7.72 4.72
CA ASP A 5 -16.22 -7.90 4.29
C ASP A 5 -15.68 -6.47 4.08
N ARG A 6 -15.11 -5.86 5.13
CA ARG A 6 -14.51 -4.53 5.07
C ARG A 6 -13.27 -4.67 4.20
N VAL A 7 -13.48 -4.61 2.89
CA VAL A 7 -12.43 -4.51 1.89
C VAL A 7 -11.72 -3.21 2.20
N VAL A 8 -10.56 -3.32 2.83
CA VAL A 8 -9.67 -2.19 3.04
C VAL A 8 -9.10 -1.86 1.67
N SER A 9 -9.66 -0.83 1.05
CA SER A 9 -9.30 -0.40 -0.30
C SER A 9 -8.03 0.42 -0.27
N GLN A 10 -7.14 0.13 -1.21
CA GLN A 10 -5.95 0.93 -1.46
C GLN A 10 -6.26 1.95 -2.56
N PRO A 11 -5.70 3.16 -2.54
CA PRO A 11 -5.87 4.11 -3.62
C PRO A 11 -5.19 3.56 -4.88
N MET A 12 -5.96 3.45 -5.96
CA MET A 12 -5.49 2.96 -7.27
C MET A 12 -5.39 4.10 -8.29
N SER A 13 -5.89 5.29 -7.94
CA SER A 13 -5.92 6.48 -8.79
C SER A 13 -5.57 7.74 -8.01
N ALA A 14 -5.11 8.77 -8.72
CA ALA A 14 -4.71 10.05 -8.14
C ALA A 14 -5.84 10.75 -7.38
N GLN A 15 -7.10 10.55 -7.80
CA GLN A 15 -8.28 11.15 -7.19
C GLN A 15 -8.62 10.56 -5.82
N GLU A 16 -8.18 9.33 -5.55
CA GLU A 16 -8.41 8.62 -4.29
C GLU A 16 -7.35 8.95 -3.22
N VAL A 17 -6.25 9.60 -3.62
CA VAL A 17 -5.18 9.99 -2.70
C VAL A 17 -5.58 11.23 -1.90
N ASP A 18 -5.41 11.18 -0.58
CA ASP A 18 -5.64 12.34 0.29
C ASP A 18 -4.74 13.53 -0.14
N PRO A 19 -5.32 14.69 -0.50
CA PRO A 19 -4.56 15.89 -0.84
C PRO A 19 -3.57 16.34 0.23
N GLN A 20 -3.80 15.97 1.51
CA GLN A 20 -2.89 16.27 2.60
C GLN A 20 -1.54 15.57 2.44
N GLN A 21 -1.52 14.30 2.02
CA GLN A 21 -0.26 13.55 1.80
C GLN A 21 0.61 14.24 0.74
N LYS A 22 0.01 14.76 -0.33
CA LYS A 22 0.73 15.53 -1.37
C LYS A 22 1.38 16.80 -0.79
N ARG A 23 0.68 17.52 0.08
CA ARG A 23 1.21 18.73 0.74
C ARG A 23 2.38 18.38 1.65
N GLU A 24 2.22 17.35 2.49
CA GLU A 24 3.26 16.89 3.42
C GLU A 24 4.53 16.43 2.68
N HIS A 25 4.37 15.71 1.56
CA HIS A 25 5.49 15.32 0.72
C HIS A 25 6.21 16.55 0.14
N HIS A 26 5.45 17.50 -0.42
CA HIS A 26 6.01 18.73 -0.99
C HIS A 26 6.77 19.55 0.06
N GLU A 27 6.19 19.73 1.24
CA GLU A 27 6.82 20.44 2.36
C GLU A 27 8.11 19.74 2.81
N ALA A 28 8.10 18.41 2.94
CA ALA A 28 9.27 17.64 3.34
C ALA A 28 10.43 17.77 2.34
N PHE A 29 10.16 17.91 1.04
CA PHE A 29 11.21 18.13 0.02
C PHE A 29 11.59 19.61 -0.18
N SER A 30 10.81 20.55 0.36
CA SER A 30 11.04 22.00 0.23
C SER A 30 11.87 22.59 1.37
N GLY A 31 12.13 21.82 2.43
CA GLY A 31 12.97 22.26 3.56
C GLY A 31 14.47 22.31 3.26
N GLU A 32 15.24 22.96 4.13
CA GLU A 32 16.71 23.09 4.01
C GLU A 32 17.45 21.74 4.09
N GLN A 33 16.85 20.75 4.74
CA GLN A 33 17.35 19.38 4.82
C GLN A 33 16.38 18.43 4.12
N GLN A 34 16.68 18.10 2.87
CA GLN A 34 15.91 17.13 2.13
C GLN A 34 16.10 15.73 2.71
N PRO A 35 15.02 14.98 2.95
CA PRO A 35 15.13 13.64 3.53
C PRO A 35 15.75 12.67 2.52
N THR A 36 16.57 11.74 3.02
CA THR A 36 17.16 10.66 2.22
C THR A 36 16.17 9.56 1.86
N ILE A 37 15.03 9.51 2.56
CA ILE A 37 13.91 8.62 2.31
C ILE A 37 12.69 9.43 1.88
N ASN A 38 11.94 8.90 0.93
CA ASN A 38 10.64 9.46 0.56
C ASN A 38 9.74 9.51 1.81
N PRO A 39 9.10 10.65 2.12
CA PRO A 39 8.19 10.76 3.26
C PRO A 39 7.08 9.70 3.26
N GLY A 40 6.57 9.35 2.08
CA GLY A 40 5.55 8.32 1.91
C GLY A 40 6.03 6.91 2.24
N ASP A 41 7.34 6.64 2.16
CA ASP A 41 7.93 5.33 2.51
C ASP A 41 8.31 5.22 3.99
N ARG A 42 8.03 6.25 4.80
CA ARG A 42 8.32 6.17 6.23
C ARG A 42 7.37 5.20 6.91
N ILE A 43 7.97 4.27 7.65
CA ILE A 43 7.26 3.27 8.42
C ILE A 43 6.91 3.86 9.78
N ASP A 44 5.62 3.82 10.10
CA ASP A 44 5.09 4.17 11.41
C ASP A 44 4.27 3.00 11.93
N GLU A 45 4.80 2.32 12.94
CA GLU A 45 4.17 1.14 13.52
C GLU A 45 2.94 1.47 14.38
N SER A 46 2.72 2.75 14.71
CA SER A 46 1.52 3.19 15.44
C SER A 46 0.28 3.30 14.54
N LYS A 47 0.46 3.36 13.22
CA LYS A 47 -0.64 3.44 12.26
C LYS A 47 -1.49 2.17 12.27
N THR A 48 -2.81 2.39 12.24
CA THR A 48 -3.80 1.32 12.05
C THR A 48 -3.70 0.72 10.64
N LEU A 49 -4.31 -0.44 10.43
CA LEU A 49 -4.33 -1.11 9.12
C LEU A 49 -4.98 -0.23 8.03
N GLN A 50 -6.06 0.50 8.36
CA GLN A 50 -6.71 1.43 7.44
C GLN A 50 -5.77 2.61 7.08
N GLN A 51 -5.08 3.19 8.06
CA GLN A 51 -4.14 4.28 7.78
C GLN A 51 -2.96 3.80 6.94
N LYS A 52 -2.49 2.57 7.14
CA LYS A 52 -1.45 1.95 6.30
C LYS A 52 -1.95 1.69 4.87
N SER A 53 -3.23 1.37 4.67
CA SER A 53 -3.79 1.11 3.33
C SER A 53 -3.93 2.36 2.47
N GLU A 54 -4.19 3.50 3.09
CA GLU A 54 -4.35 4.80 2.45
C GLU A 54 -3.01 5.50 2.18
N GLN A 55 -1.91 4.99 2.73
CA GLN A 55 -0.59 5.62 2.63
C GLN A 55 0.03 5.40 1.24
N VAL A 56 0.40 6.50 0.58
CA VAL A 56 0.96 6.50 -0.78
C VAL A 56 2.43 6.88 -0.77
N ALA A 57 3.26 6.03 -1.38
CA ALA A 57 4.69 6.26 -1.53
C ALA A 57 4.92 7.31 -2.61
N VAL A 58 4.35 7.10 -3.80
CA VAL A 58 4.53 7.98 -4.96
C VAL A 58 3.17 8.45 -5.46
N HIS A 59 3.05 9.77 -5.62
CA HIS A 59 1.93 10.42 -6.30
C HIS A 59 2.49 11.55 -7.16
N ALA A 60 2.84 11.22 -8.40
CA ALA A 60 3.53 12.13 -9.31
C ALA A 60 3.17 11.82 -10.78
N PRO A 61 3.24 12.82 -11.67
CA PRO A 61 3.15 12.57 -13.10
C PRO A 61 4.36 11.78 -13.59
N ASP A 62 4.14 10.88 -14.54
CA ASP A 62 5.20 10.19 -15.27
C ASP A 62 5.66 11.00 -16.50
N ILE A 63 6.44 10.37 -17.38
CA ILE A 63 6.94 11.01 -18.60
C ILE A 63 5.84 11.29 -19.64
N THR A 64 4.69 10.62 -19.59
CA THR A 64 3.54 10.88 -20.49
C THR A 64 2.62 11.96 -19.91
N GLY A 65 2.79 12.31 -18.64
CA GLY A 65 1.95 13.23 -17.90
C GLY A 65 0.81 12.54 -17.16
N ASP A 66 0.73 11.21 -17.22
CA ASP A 66 -0.22 10.42 -16.44
C ASP A 66 0.25 10.34 -14.99
N TYR A 67 -0.68 10.44 -14.05
CA TYR A 67 -0.34 10.36 -12.63
C TYR A 67 -0.21 8.90 -12.20
N ILE A 68 0.97 8.54 -11.70
CA ILE A 68 1.22 7.24 -11.09
C ILE A 68 0.97 7.37 -9.59
N VAL A 69 0.18 6.42 -9.07
CA VAL A 69 -0.03 6.21 -7.64
C VAL A 69 0.61 4.89 -7.25
N VAL A 70 1.50 4.92 -6.27
CA VAL A 70 2.14 3.73 -5.70
C VAL A 70 1.79 3.62 -4.22
N PRO A 71 0.97 2.65 -3.81
CA PRO A 71 0.70 2.39 -2.40
C PRO A 71 1.97 2.00 -1.64
N THR A 72 2.06 2.39 -0.37
CA THR A 72 3.22 2.07 0.48
C THR A 72 3.15 0.66 1.03
N TYR A 73 1.96 0.23 1.42
CA TYR A 73 1.70 -1.11 1.92
C TYR A 73 0.90 -1.89 0.88
N PHE A 74 0.95 -3.22 0.94
CA PHE A 74 0.02 -4.14 0.31
C PHE A 74 -0.89 -4.69 1.41
N VAL A 75 -2.20 -4.46 1.28
CA VAL A 75 -3.15 -5.03 2.24
C VAL A 75 -3.68 -6.36 1.71
N PHE A 76 -3.62 -7.38 2.55
CA PHE A 76 -3.98 -8.74 2.17
C PHE A 76 -4.79 -9.46 3.25
N ASN A 77 -5.74 -10.27 2.79
CA ASN A 77 -6.59 -11.15 3.60
C ASN A 77 -5.98 -12.56 3.68
N CYS A 78 -5.48 -12.93 4.85
CA CYS A 78 -4.92 -14.25 5.14
C CYS A 78 -6.02 -15.33 5.22
N PRO A 79 -5.67 -16.63 5.02
CA PRO A 79 -6.62 -17.75 5.12
C PRO A 79 -7.37 -17.86 6.44
N ASP A 80 -6.71 -17.44 7.52
CA ASP A 80 -7.23 -17.45 8.89
C ASP A 80 -8.22 -16.30 9.16
N GLY A 81 -8.52 -15.47 8.15
CA GLY A 81 -9.37 -14.30 8.25
C GLY A 81 -8.67 -13.07 8.80
N THR A 82 -7.36 -13.12 9.09
CA THR A 82 -6.59 -11.96 9.53
C THR A 82 -6.20 -11.07 8.35
N GLN A 83 -6.16 -9.76 8.56
CA GLN A 83 -5.67 -8.80 7.57
C GLN A 83 -4.26 -8.33 7.94
N LYS A 84 -3.40 -8.23 6.94
CA LYS A 84 -2.03 -7.72 7.09
C LYS A 84 -1.76 -6.60 6.10
N ALA A 85 -1.03 -5.58 6.54
CA ALA A 85 -0.48 -4.53 5.68
C ALA A 85 1.03 -4.73 5.60
N LEU A 86 1.55 -5.13 4.43
CA LEU A 86 2.97 -5.43 4.20
C LEU A 86 3.64 -4.29 3.45
N HIS A 87 4.70 -3.71 4.00
CA HIS A 87 5.42 -2.61 3.36
C HIS A 87 6.18 -3.10 2.12
N HIS A 88 6.01 -2.42 0.98
CA HIS A 88 6.51 -2.94 -0.30
C HIS A 88 8.03 -3.14 -0.38
N VAL A 89 8.82 -2.35 0.35
CA VAL A 89 10.28 -2.58 0.50
C VAL A 89 10.63 -3.53 1.65
N LYS A 90 10.27 -3.18 2.90
CA LYS A 90 10.72 -3.89 4.11
C LYS A 90 10.24 -5.35 4.16
N ASP A 91 9.04 -5.63 3.67
CA ASP A 91 8.39 -6.93 3.83
C ASP A 91 8.44 -7.77 2.54
N ALA A 92 9.42 -7.55 1.67
CA ALA A 92 9.55 -8.22 0.38
C ALA A 92 9.54 -9.76 0.50
N ASP A 93 10.21 -10.33 1.51
CA ASP A 93 10.21 -11.78 1.75
C ASP A 93 8.82 -12.30 2.13
N ALA A 94 8.10 -11.57 3.00
CA ALA A 94 6.74 -11.92 3.40
C ALA A 94 5.75 -11.79 2.23
N ILE A 95 5.93 -10.78 1.37
CA ILE A 95 5.16 -10.62 0.13
C ILE A 95 5.46 -11.79 -0.82
N SER A 96 6.72 -12.20 -0.97
CA SER A 96 7.11 -13.36 -1.78
C SER A 96 6.50 -14.66 -1.23
N ASP A 97 6.56 -14.88 0.09
CA ASP A 97 5.91 -16.02 0.76
C ASP A 97 4.39 -16.01 0.50
N MET A 98 3.77 -14.83 0.62
CA MET A 98 2.33 -14.66 0.36
C MET A 98 1.98 -15.00 -1.09
N ILE A 99 2.70 -14.46 -2.08
CA ILE A 99 2.46 -14.76 -3.50
C ILE A 99 2.62 -16.27 -3.76
N ARG A 100 3.58 -16.92 -3.11
CA ARG A 100 3.76 -18.38 -3.20
C ARG A 100 2.59 -19.17 -2.61
N GLN A 101 2.00 -18.70 -1.50
CA GLN A 101 0.84 -19.32 -0.86
C GLN A 101 -0.47 -19.03 -1.59
N ALA A 102 -0.58 -17.88 -2.25
CA ALA A 102 -1.76 -17.45 -3.00
C ALA A 102 -1.84 -18.06 -4.41
N ARG A 103 -1.14 -19.17 -4.67
CA ARG A 103 -1.21 -19.87 -5.95
C ARG A 103 -2.65 -20.29 -6.23
N VAL A 104 -3.06 -20.16 -7.48
CA VAL A 104 -4.40 -20.53 -7.93
C VAL A 104 -4.34 -21.75 -8.83
N ASP A 105 -5.41 -22.54 -8.83
CA ASP A 105 -5.62 -23.59 -9.83
C ASP A 105 -6.01 -22.98 -11.19
N GLU A 106 -6.20 -23.84 -12.18
CA GLU A 106 -6.64 -23.46 -13.54
C GLU A 106 -8.03 -22.80 -13.56
N ASN A 107 -8.81 -22.95 -12.48
CA ASN A 107 -10.14 -22.35 -12.32
C ASN A 107 -10.10 -21.04 -11.51
N GLY A 108 -8.91 -20.57 -11.11
CA GLY A 108 -8.74 -19.37 -10.30
C GLY A 108 -9.00 -19.57 -8.80
N ASN A 109 -9.19 -20.81 -8.33
CA ASN A 109 -9.35 -21.10 -6.90
C ASN A 109 -8.01 -21.06 -6.20
N ARG A 110 -7.93 -20.38 -5.06
CA ARG A 110 -6.72 -20.38 -4.22
C ARG A 110 -6.44 -21.79 -3.71
N ILE A 111 -5.23 -22.28 -3.96
CA ILE A 111 -4.76 -23.55 -3.42
C ILE A 111 -3.72 -23.28 -2.34
N TRP A 112 -3.96 -23.85 -1.16
CA TRP A 112 -3.08 -23.78 0.00
C TRP A 112 -2.44 -25.16 0.19
N TRP A 113 -1.12 -25.28 -0.02
CA TRP A 113 -0.36 -26.51 0.20
C TRP A 113 0.96 -26.23 0.91
#